data_AF-A0A6B1I4I3-F1
#
_entry.id   AF-A0A6B1I4I3-F1
#
_cell.length_a   1.000
_cell.length_b   1.000
_cell.length_c   1.000
_cell.angle_alpha   90.00
_cell.angle_beta   90.00
_cell.angle_gamma   90.00
#
_symmetry.space_group_name_H-M   'P 1'
#
loop_
_entity.id
_entity.type
_entity.pdbx_description
1 polymer ?
#
loop_
_entity_poly.entity_id
_entity_poly.type
_entity_poly.pdbx_seq_one_letter_code
_entity_poly.pdbx_strand_id
1 'polypeptide(L)'
;MAQADADALAALLAGLDEPPPIDLNELYGLPAGLNDSGDVGSDDAPEPPEEPVTQPGDVWVLGDHRLICGDSTDKATVDRLLDGATPRLMVTDPPYGVEYDAD
;
A
#
# COMPACT_ATOMS: atom_id res chain seq x y z
N MET A 1 20.69 5.91 10.66
CA MET A 1 19.99 5.54 9.41
C MET A 1 20.96 4.73 8.58
N ALA A 2 20.50 3.65 7.93
CA ALA A 2 21.35 2.92 7.00
C ALA A 2 21.51 3.78 5.74
N GLN A 3 22.74 3.93 5.26
CA GLN A 3 23.03 4.72 4.06
C GLN A 3 23.36 3.74 2.94
N ALA A 4 22.79 3.96 1.76
CA ALA A 4 23.06 3.11 0.60
C ALA A 4 24.52 3.27 0.13
N ASP A 5 25.18 2.15 -0.13
CA ASP A 5 26.51 2.09 -0.73
C ASP A 5 26.36 1.72 -2.21
N ALA A 6 26.54 2.71 -3.08
CA ALA A 6 26.38 2.55 -4.51
C ALA A 6 27.40 1.58 -5.13
N ASP A 7 28.62 1.53 -4.57
CA ASP A 7 29.68 0.65 -5.07
C ASP A 7 29.39 -0.81 -4.69
N ALA A 8 28.88 -1.04 -3.48
CA ALA A 8 28.42 -2.36 -3.04
C ALA A 8 27.23 -2.85 -3.88
N LEU A 9 26.28 -1.96 -4.20
CA LEU A 9 25.16 -2.27 -5.08
C LEU A 9 25.63 -2.62 -6.49
N ALA A 10 26.53 -1.83 -7.07
CA ALA A 10 27.09 -2.09 -8.40
C ALA A 10 27.85 -3.42 -8.46
N ALA A 11 28.62 -3.76 -7.43
CA ALA A 11 29.32 -5.03 -7.34
C ALA A 11 28.36 -6.23 -7.27
N LEU A 12 27.21 -6.06 -6.62
CA LEU A 12 26.19 -7.10 -6.50
C LEU A 12 25.42 -7.31 -7.81
N LEU A 13 25.12 -6.21 -8.52
CA LEU A 13 24.42 -6.24 -9.81
C LEU A 13 25.30 -6.74 -10.96
N ALA A 14 26.64 -6.59 -10.88
CA ALA A 14 27.57 -7.00 -11.94
C ALA A 14 27.53 -8.51 -12.28
N GLY A 15 26.98 -9.35 -11.39
CA GLY A 15 26.82 -10.79 -11.61
C GLY A 15 25.45 -11.19 -12.16
N LEU A 16 24.54 -10.23 -12.40
CA LEU A 16 23.20 -10.50 -12.91
C LEU A 16 23.14 -10.18 -14.41
N ASP A 17 22.66 -11.14 -15.19
CA ASP A 17 22.26 -10.87 -16.56
C ASP A 17 20.97 -10.03 -16.54
N GLU A 18 20.87 -9.06 -17.44
CA GLU A 18 19.62 -8.32 -17.64
C GLU A 18 18.54 -9.32 -18.07
N PRO A 19 17.42 -9.45 -17.32
CA PRO A 19 16.38 -10.37 -17.71
C PRO A 19 15.81 -9.95 -19.07
N PRO A 20 15.29 -10.90 -19.88
CA PRO A 20 14.55 -10.52 -21.06
C PRO A 20 13.40 -9.58 -20.67
N PRO A 21 13.01 -8.63 -21.55
CA PRO A 21 11.89 -7.75 -21.26
C PRO A 21 10.67 -8.60 -20.93
N ILE A 22 10.12 -8.40 -19.73
CA ILE A 22 8.93 -9.10 -19.27
C ILE A 22 7.73 -8.30 -19.76
N ASP A 23 6.90 -8.91 -20.61
CA ASP A 23 5.58 -8.37 -20.89
C ASP A 23 4.66 -8.68 -19.70
N LEU A 24 4.31 -7.65 -18.94
CA LEU A 24 3.40 -7.78 -17.81
C LEU A 24 1.99 -8.23 -18.26
N ASN A 25 1.55 -7.89 -19.47
CA ASN A 25 0.26 -8.40 -19.98
C ASN A 25 0.31 -9.92 -20.11
N GLU A 26 1.39 -10.45 -20.68
CA GLU A 26 1.59 -11.89 -20.85
C GLU A 26 1.68 -12.59 -19.49
N LEU A 27 2.44 -12.01 -18.55
CA LEU A 27 2.60 -12.55 -17.20
C LEU A 27 1.28 -12.63 -16.42
N TYR A 28 0.44 -11.60 -16.50
CA TYR A 28 -0.83 -11.53 -15.79
C TYR A 28 -2.01 -12.08 -16.59
N GLY A 29 -1.80 -12.56 -17.82
CA GLY A 29 -2.85 -13.06 -18.70
C GLY A 29 -3.88 -12.00 -19.10
N LEU A 30 -3.44 -10.74 -19.17
CA LEU A 30 -4.27 -9.57 -19.46
C LEU A 30 -4.44 -9.40 -20.98
N PRO A 31 -5.64 -9.04 -21.49
CA PRO A 31 -5.79 -8.70 -22.90
C PRO A 31 -4.87 -7.55 -23.33
N ALA A 32 -4.38 -7.64 -24.58
CA ALA A 32 -3.52 -6.62 -25.17
C ALA A 32 -4.18 -5.24 -25.11
N GLY A 33 -3.47 -4.25 -24.57
CA GLY A 33 -3.95 -2.87 -24.42
C GLY A 33 -4.47 -2.52 -23.03
N LEU A 34 -4.44 -3.42 -22.04
CA LEU A 34 -4.69 -3.04 -20.63
C LEU A 34 -3.52 -2.29 -19.98
N ASN A 35 -2.31 -2.49 -20.49
CA ASN A 35 -1.13 -1.69 -20.16
C ASN A 35 -0.97 -0.47 -21.05
N ASP A 36 -1.87 -0.28 -22.03
CA ASP A 36 -1.97 1.03 -22.66
C ASP A 36 -2.35 1.95 -21.50
N SER A 37 -1.53 2.96 -21.22
CA SER A 37 -1.82 3.96 -20.20
C SER A 37 -2.98 4.86 -20.64
N GLY A 38 -4.01 4.25 -21.25
CA GLY A 38 -5.31 4.84 -21.46
C GLY A 38 -5.67 5.46 -20.13
N ASP A 39 -5.89 6.77 -20.19
CA ASP A 39 -6.25 7.65 -19.10
C ASP A 39 -7.23 6.95 -18.16
N VAL A 40 -6.67 6.24 -17.17
CA VAL A 40 -7.37 5.82 -15.96
C VAL A 40 -7.54 7.14 -15.24
N GLY A 41 -8.56 7.89 -15.68
CA GLY A 41 -8.70 9.33 -15.46
C GLY A 41 -8.08 9.73 -14.14
N SER A 42 -7.02 10.56 -14.22
CA SER A 42 -6.14 10.99 -13.14
C SER A 42 -6.46 10.40 -11.76
N ASP A 43 -5.53 9.70 -11.13
CA ASP A 43 -5.60 9.28 -9.71
C ASP A 43 -5.63 10.47 -8.72
N ASP A 44 -6.09 11.63 -9.19
CA ASP A 44 -6.43 12.80 -8.40
C ASP A 44 -7.66 12.47 -7.55
N ALA A 45 -7.38 11.96 -6.35
CA ALA A 45 -8.34 12.01 -5.27
C ALA A 45 -8.79 13.47 -5.07
N PRO A 46 -10.07 13.74 -4.78
CA PRO A 46 -10.50 15.09 -4.44
C PRO A 46 -9.75 15.58 -3.21
N GLU A 47 -9.52 16.90 -3.13
CA GLU A 47 -8.95 17.49 -1.93
C GLU A 47 -9.76 17.07 -0.69
N PRO A 48 -9.08 16.69 0.41
CA PRO A 48 -9.76 16.37 1.65
C PRO A 48 -10.65 17.55 2.09
N PRO A 49 -11.84 17.29 2.64
CA PRO A 49 -12.69 18.36 3.14
C PRO A 49 -12.03 19.11 4.30
N GLU A 50 -12.29 20.42 4.41
CA GLU A 50 -11.79 21.25 5.53
C GLU A 50 -12.20 20.70 6.90
N GLU A 51 -13.41 20.13 6.98
CA GLU A 51 -13.95 19.49 8.18
C GLU A 51 -14.17 17.98 7.92
N PRO A 52 -13.26 17.11 8.38
CA PRO A 52 -13.42 15.67 8.27
C PRO A 52 -14.64 15.18 9.06
N VAL A 53 -15.53 14.46 8.39
CA VAL A 53 -16.68 13.81 9.03
C VAL A 53 -16.22 12.73 10.01
N THR A 54 -15.22 11.96 9.63
CA THR A 54 -14.66 10.85 10.42
C THR A 54 -13.71 11.38 11.49
N GLN A 55 -13.91 10.95 12.73
CA GLN A 55 -13.06 11.27 13.88
C GLN A 55 -12.39 10.01 14.45
N PRO A 56 -11.26 10.14 15.19
CA PRO A 56 -10.65 9.02 15.88
C PRO A 56 -11.64 8.29 16.81
N GLY A 57 -11.70 6.97 16.67
CA GLY A 57 -12.64 6.09 17.37
C GLY A 57 -13.93 5.81 16.59
N ASP A 58 -14.23 6.55 15.52
CA ASP A 58 -15.38 6.24 14.67
C ASP A 58 -15.19 4.92 13.95
N VAL A 59 -16.26 4.11 13.96
CA VAL A 59 -16.31 2.82 13.28
C VAL A 59 -17.37 2.89 12.18
N TRP A 60 -16.91 2.72 10.96
CA TRP A 60 -17.75 2.59 9.78
C TRP A 60 -18.09 1.12 9.55
N VAL A 61 -19.37 0.81 9.39
CA VAL A 61 -19.87 -0.54 9.11
C VAL A 61 -20.28 -0.63 7.64
N LEU A 62 -19.58 -1.46 6.88
CA LEU A 62 -19.68 -1.59 5.43
C LEU A 62 -20.15 -3.02 5.08
N GLY A 63 -21.40 -3.32 5.44
CA GLY A 63 -21.92 -4.70 5.40
C GLY A 63 -21.23 -5.55 6.49
N ASP A 64 -20.60 -6.65 6.07
CA ASP A 64 -19.85 -7.53 6.98
C ASP A 64 -18.47 -6.97 7.37
N HIS A 65 -18.03 -5.89 6.73
CA HIS A 65 -16.72 -5.29 6.95
C HIS A 65 -16.78 -4.08 7.89
N ARG A 66 -15.69 -3.84 8.62
CA ARG A 66 -15.56 -2.73 9.57
C ARG A 66 -14.28 -1.95 9.29
N LEU A 67 -14.35 -0.63 9.38
CA LEU A 67 -13.22 0.28 9.26
C LEU A 67 -13.22 1.23 10.47
N ILE A 68 -12.06 1.44 11.09
CA ILE A 68 -11.91 2.38 12.20
C ILE A 68 -10.92 3.48 11.80
N CYS A 69 -11.18 4.71 12.24
CA CYS A 69 -10.17 5.76 12.27
C CYS A 69 -9.48 5.72 13.64
N GLY A 70 -8.17 5.51 13.70
CA GLY A 70 -7.42 5.50 14.96
C GLY A 70 -6.00 4.99 14.81
N ASP A 71 -5.29 4.97 15.93
CA ASP A 71 -3.90 4.48 16.00
C ASP A 71 -3.88 2.95 15.99
N SER A 72 -3.21 2.37 15.00
CA SER A 72 -3.08 0.90 14.86
C SER A 72 -2.13 0.28 15.90
N THR A 73 -1.35 1.11 16.61
CA THR A 73 -0.49 0.68 17.73
C THR A 73 -1.23 0.66 19.07
N ASP A 74 -2.40 1.32 19.17
CA ASP A 74 -3.23 1.31 20.36
C ASP A 74 -4.14 0.06 20.40
N LYS A 75 -3.95 -0.75 21.43
CA LYS A 75 -4.74 -1.96 21.67
C LYS A 75 -6.24 -1.65 21.79
N ALA A 76 -6.63 -0.56 22.45
CA ALA A 76 -8.05 -0.27 22.66
C ALA A 76 -8.77 0.04 21.34
N THR A 77 -8.10 0.76 20.44
CA THR A 77 -8.56 1.03 19.07
C THR A 77 -8.74 -0.28 18.29
N VAL A 78 -7.75 -1.18 18.31
CA VAL A 78 -7.82 -2.46 17.60
C VAL A 78 -8.92 -3.35 18.17
N ASP A 79 -9.05 -3.45 19.50
CA ASP A 79 -10.10 -4.25 20.14
C ASP A 79 -11.50 -3.75 19.74
N ARG A 80 -11.69 -2.43 19.62
CA ARG A 80 -12.93 -1.80 19.14
C ARG A 80 -13.23 -2.14 17.68
N LEU A 81 -12.22 -2.14 16.81
CA LEU A 81 -12.34 -2.55 15.41
C LEU A 81 -12.68 -4.04 15.25
N LEU A 82 -12.17 -4.89 16.14
CA LEU A 82 -12.43 -6.33 16.08
C LEU A 82 -13.79 -6.72 16.66
N ASP A 83 -14.31 -6.00 17.66
CA ASP A 83 -15.61 -6.29 18.31
C ASP A 83 -15.78 -7.78 18.66
N GLY A 84 -14.75 -8.32 19.31
CA GLY A 84 -14.71 -9.72 19.73
C GLY A 84 -14.33 -10.73 18.64
N ALA A 85 -14.22 -10.31 17.38
CA ALA A 85 -13.72 -11.17 16.30
C ALA A 85 -12.23 -11.47 16.49
N THR A 86 -11.82 -12.69 16.11
CA THR A 86 -10.40 -13.10 16.09
C THR A 86 -9.94 -13.24 14.64
N PRO A 87 -9.11 -12.30 14.13
CA PRO A 87 -8.59 -12.40 12.77
C PRO A 87 -7.65 -13.60 12.64
N ARG A 88 -7.71 -14.29 11.49
CA ARG A 88 -6.84 -15.44 11.17
C ARG A 88 -5.60 -15.04 10.39
N LEU A 89 -5.64 -13.87 9.75
CA LEU A 89 -4.59 -13.31 8.91
C LEU A 89 -4.51 -11.81 9.18
N MET A 90 -3.31 -11.27 9.17
CA MET A 90 -3.05 -9.83 9.18
C MET A 90 -2.22 -9.50 7.95
N VAL A 91 -2.69 -8.53 7.16
CA VAL A 91 -1.93 -7.92 6.07
C VAL A 91 -1.66 -6.48 6.49
N THR A 92 -0.40 -6.09 6.50
CA THR A 92 0.02 -4.76 6.96
C THR A 92 1.21 -4.29 6.14
N ASP A 93 1.29 -2.98 5.93
CA ASP A 93 2.39 -2.29 5.26
C ASP A 93 2.96 -1.22 6.22
N PRO A 94 3.65 -1.64 7.30
CA PRO A 94 4.21 -0.72 8.27
C PRO A 94 5.39 0.06 7.66
N PRO A 95 5.76 1.22 8.24
CA PRO A 95 6.93 1.95 7.78
C PRO A 95 8.20 1.08 7.89
N TYR A 96 8.79 0.73 6.76
CA TYR A 96 10.02 -0.09 6.69
C TYR A 96 11.32 0.71 6.83
N GLY A 97 11.23 2.03 7.07
CA GLY A 97 12.40 2.90 7.21
C GLY A 97 13.15 3.15 5.90
N VAL A 98 12.47 2.95 4.76
CA VAL A 98 12.89 3.42 3.44
C VAL A 98 12.26 4.79 3.17
N GLU A 99 13.02 5.73 2.62
CA GLU A 99 12.47 7.01 2.18
C GLU A 99 11.58 6.75 0.96
N TYR A 100 10.29 7.05 1.08
CA TYR A 100 9.39 7.18 -0.05
C TYR A 100 9.27 8.67 -0.36
N ASP A 101 9.79 9.09 -1.50
CA ASP A 101 9.41 10.39 -2.06
C ASP A 101 7.96 10.25 -2.53
N ALA A 102 7.04 10.76 -1.72
CA ALA A 102 5.67 11.00 -2.13
C ALA A 102 5.65 12.37 -2.81
N ASP A 103 5.89 12.39 -4.11
CA ASP A 103 5.57 13.56 -4.94
C ASP A 103 4.07 13.88 -4.87
#